data_AF-A0A962RRN0-F1
#
_entry.id   AF-A0A962RRN0-F1
#
_cell.length_a   1.000
_cell.length_b   1.000
_cell.length_c   1.000
_cell.angle_alpha   90.00
_cell.angle_beta   90.00
_cell.angle_gamma   90.00
#
_symmetry.space_group_name_H-M   'P 1'
#
loop_
_entity.id
_entity.type
_entity.pdbx_description
1 polymer ?
#
loop_
_entity_poly.entity_id
_entity_poly.type
_entity_poly.pdbx_seq_one_letter_code
_entity_poly.pdbx_strand_id
1 'polypeptide(L)'
;MNDIIAQLIERADAHREADEYIAGTYGDLREWEGGCAIGCAIHDLVHMGVLPATTDTGDHAAIAEVTGIPEQLLQLEDAIFENLPDEERPAWPGCFLRAAHGRDLSMAWPKFALWLLSDPSSPMYGPAQDNRARNAIAGVADLYREWVDTGTRPPKSKWAAARAAA
;
A
#
# COMPACT_ATOMS: atom_id res chain seq x y z
N MET A 1 9.34 -23.06 2.50
CA MET A 1 8.38 -22.01 2.07
C MET A 1 9.25 -20.86 1.60
N ASN A 2 9.23 -20.54 0.31
CA ASN A 2 10.08 -19.49 -0.24
C ASN A 2 9.65 -18.15 0.37
N ASP A 3 10.60 -17.41 0.92
CA ASP A 3 10.37 -16.08 1.45
C ASP A 3 10.24 -15.11 0.27
N ILE A 4 8.99 -14.79 -0.09
CA ILE A 4 8.68 -13.97 -1.27
C ILE A 4 9.20 -12.53 -1.06
N ILE A 5 9.03 -11.97 0.14
CA ILE A 5 9.47 -10.60 0.42
C ILE A 5 11.00 -10.51 0.34
N ALA A 6 11.73 -11.49 0.87
CA ALA A 6 13.20 -11.52 0.74
C ALA A 6 13.65 -11.52 -0.73
N GLN A 7 13.00 -12.30 -1.59
CA GLN A 7 13.30 -12.35 -3.02
C GLN A 7 12.94 -11.05 -3.76
N LEU A 8 11.89 -10.34 -3.32
CA LEU A 8 11.52 -9.04 -3.85
C LEU A 8 12.51 -7.95 -3.40
N ILE A 9 13.10 -8.05 -2.21
CA ILE A 9 14.16 -7.12 -1.77
C ILE A 9 15.37 -7.20 -2.71
N GLU A 10 15.85 -8.42 -3.01
CA GLU A 10 16.98 -8.61 -3.93
C GLU A 10 16.69 -8.04 -5.32
N ARG A 11 15.46 -8.21 -5.81
CA ARG A 11 15.09 -7.71 -7.14
C ARG A 11 14.85 -6.22 -7.15
N ALA A 12 14.29 -5.64 -6.09
CA ALA A 12 14.16 -4.19 -5.98
C ALA A 12 15.53 -3.49 -6.03
N ASP A 13 16.57 -4.11 -5.45
CA ASP A 13 17.95 -3.62 -5.59
C ASP A 13 18.45 -3.75 -7.03
N ALA A 14 18.13 -4.85 -7.73
CA ALA A 14 18.49 -5.04 -9.13
C ALA A 14 17.80 -4.01 -10.06
N HIS A 15 16.49 -3.78 -9.91
CA HIS A 15 15.74 -2.75 -10.64
C HIS A 15 16.36 -1.36 -10.42
N ARG A 16 16.77 -1.05 -9.18
CA ARG A 16 17.48 0.19 -8.87
C ARG A 16 18.82 0.30 -9.58
N GLU A 17 19.61 -0.78 -9.60
CA GLU A 17 20.92 -0.82 -10.26
C GLU A 17 20.80 -0.74 -11.79
N ALA A 18 19.68 -1.23 -12.35
CA ALA A 18 19.37 -1.20 -13.76
C ALA A 18 18.65 0.08 -14.23
N ASP A 19 18.33 1.01 -13.31
CA ASP A 19 17.58 2.25 -13.58
C ASP A 19 16.18 1.98 -14.18
N GLU A 20 15.50 0.94 -13.71
CA GLU A 20 14.20 0.47 -14.23
C GLU A 20 12.98 1.13 -13.56
N TYR A 21 13.20 2.00 -12.57
CA TYR A 21 12.12 2.66 -11.82
C TYR A 21 11.61 3.92 -12.53
N ILE A 22 10.42 3.80 -13.12
CA ILE A 22 9.79 4.86 -13.92
C ILE A 22 8.47 5.28 -13.27
N ALA A 23 8.34 6.56 -12.92
CA ALA A 23 7.10 7.11 -12.39
C ALA A 23 6.04 7.31 -13.48
N GLY A 24 4.77 7.24 -13.09
CA GLY A 24 3.61 7.48 -13.96
C GLY A 24 3.23 6.29 -14.84
N THR A 25 3.85 5.12 -14.65
CA THR A 25 3.54 3.89 -15.40
C THR A 25 3.78 2.65 -14.54
N TYR A 26 2.91 1.65 -14.68
CA TYR A 26 3.12 0.32 -14.09
C TYR A 26 3.97 -0.60 -15.00
N GLY A 27 4.35 -0.14 -16.19
CA GLY A 27 5.03 -0.97 -17.20
C GLY A 27 4.08 -1.95 -17.91
N ASP A 28 4.60 -2.65 -18.93
CA ASP A 28 3.91 -3.68 -19.71
C ASP A 28 4.72 -4.99 -19.67
N LEU A 29 4.10 -6.09 -19.24
CA LEU A 29 4.77 -7.41 -19.17
C LEU A 29 5.17 -7.99 -20.53
N ARG A 30 4.61 -7.49 -21.65
CA ARG A 30 4.93 -7.96 -23.01
C ARG A 30 6.12 -7.22 -23.60
N GLU A 31 6.30 -5.95 -23.22
CA GLU A 31 7.32 -5.03 -23.72
C GLU A 31 7.94 -4.32 -22.51
N TRP A 32 8.64 -5.10 -21.67
CA TRP A 32 9.18 -4.59 -20.41
C TRP A 32 10.34 -3.63 -20.65
N GLU A 33 10.15 -2.37 -20.25
CA GLU A 33 11.17 -1.31 -20.26
C GLU A 33 11.37 -0.68 -18.87
N GLY A 34 10.74 -1.26 -17.83
CA GLY A 34 10.65 -0.70 -16.48
C GLY A 34 9.25 -0.21 -16.12
N GLY A 35 9.09 0.23 -14.87
CA GLY A 35 7.81 0.67 -14.32
C GLY A 35 7.93 1.18 -12.89
N CYS A 36 6.80 1.47 -12.26
CA CYS A 36 6.78 1.84 -10.85
C CYS A 36 7.12 0.63 -9.97
N ALA A 37 7.23 0.87 -8.66
CA ALA A 37 7.49 -0.16 -7.67
C ALA A 37 6.57 -1.39 -7.76
N ILE A 38 5.28 -1.14 -7.97
CA ILE A 38 4.22 -2.17 -8.08
C ILE A 38 4.38 -2.95 -9.38
N GLY A 39 4.60 -2.25 -10.49
CA GLY A 39 4.87 -2.85 -11.79
C GLY A 39 6.06 -3.81 -11.74
N CYS A 40 7.21 -3.34 -11.22
CA CYS A 40 8.42 -4.13 -11.06
C CYS A 40 8.18 -5.36 -10.18
N ALA A 41 7.45 -5.21 -9.07
CA ALA A 41 7.12 -6.32 -8.20
C ALA A 41 6.24 -7.38 -8.91
N ILE A 42 5.25 -6.97 -9.71
CA ILE A 42 4.41 -7.91 -10.47
C ILE A 42 5.22 -8.61 -11.56
N HIS A 43 6.02 -7.87 -12.31
CA HIS A 43 6.95 -8.44 -13.28
C HIS A 43 7.80 -9.55 -12.64
N ASP A 44 8.42 -9.26 -11.51
CA ASP A 44 9.25 -10.21 -10.79
C ASP A 44 8.47 -11.43 -10.29
N LEU A 45 7.30 -11.22 -9.70
CA LEU A 45 6.44 -12.30 -9.20
C LEU A 45 5.95 -13.22 -10.32
N VAL A 46 5.70 -12.66 -11.51
CA VAL A 46 5.39 -13.43 -12.72
C VAL A 46 6.60 -14.25 -13.17
N HIS A 47 7.77 -13.63 -13.24
CA HIS A 47 9.01 -14.33 -13.62
C HIS A 47 9.44 -15.41 -12.61
N MET A 48 9.08 -15.23 -11.34
CA MET A 48 9.26 -16.23 -10.28
C MET A 48 8.24 -17.38 -10.34
N GLY A 49 7.22 -17.29 -11.20
CA GLY A 49 6.13 -18.25 -11.28
C GLY A 49 5.17 -18.21 -10.07
N VAL A 50 5.16 -17.10 -9.32
CA VAL A 50 4.27 -16.88 -8.18
C VAL A 50 2.92 -16.34 -8.65
N LEU A 51 2.93 -15.41 -9.61
CA LEU A 51 1.72 -14.85 -10.23
C LEU A 51 1.56 -15.33 -11.68
N PRO A 52 0.32 -15.44 -12.20
CA PRO A 52 0.09 -15.73 -13.62
C PRO A 52 0.66 -14.65 -14.54
N ALA A 53 1.14 -15.04 -15.73
CA ALA A 53 1.60 -14.08 -16.75
C ALA A 53 0.51 -13.14 -17.30
N THR A 54 -0.74 -13.34 -16.89
CA THR A 54 -1.89 -12.49 -17.24
C THR A 54 -2.25 -11.47 -16.15
N THR A 55 -1.49 -11.42 -15.04
CA THR A 55 -1.73 -10.44 -13.97
C THR A 55 -1.49 -9.03 -14.47
N ASP A 56 -2.39 -8.12 -14.14
CA ASP A 56 -2.28 -6.70 -14.46
C ASP A 56 -1.14 -6.06 -13.64
N THR A 57 -0.32 -5.20 -14.25
CA THR A 57 0.87 -4.60 -13.60
C THR A 57 0.52 -3.60 -12.50
N GLY A 58 -0.74 -3.18 -12.38
CA GLY A 58 -1.25 -2.37 -11.28
C GLY A 58 -2.05 -3.14 -10.23
N ASP A 59 -2.00 -4.48 -10.20
CA ASP A 59 -2.79 -5.29 -9.26
C ASP A 59 -2.15 -5.39 -7.87
N HIS A 60 -2.32 -4.34 -7.03
CA HIS A 60 -1.85 -4.34 -5.65
C HIS A 60 -2.41 -5.51 -4.82
N ALA A 61 -3.64 -5.97 -5.14
CA ALA A 61 -4.28 -7.06 -4.41
C ALA A 61 -3.59 -8.40 -4.67
N ALA A 62 -3.13 -8.65 -5.90
CA ALA A 62 -2.35 -9.84 -6.22
C ALA A 62 -1.02 -9.91 -5.43
N ILE A 63 -0.32 -8.78 -5.29
CA ILE A 63 0.88 -8.71 -4.46
C ILE A 63 0.52 -8.94 -2.98
N ALA A 64 -0.56 -8.33 -2.49
CA ALA A 64 -1.01 -8.47 -1.11
C ALA A 64 -1.29 -9.94 -0.74
N GLU A 65 -1.94 -10.68 -1.64
CA GLU A 65 -2.28 -12.09 -1.45
C GLU A 65 -1.03 -12.97 -1.26
N VAL A 66 0.01 -12.75 -2.06
CA VAL A 66 1.20 -13.61 -2.06
C VAL A 66 2.26 -13.16 -1.04
N THR A 67 2.29 -11.89 -0.67
CA THR A 67 3.27 -11.34 0.29
C THR A 67 2.75 -11.24 1.72
N GLY A 68 1.43 -11.16 1.91
CA GLY A 68 0.82 -10.86 3.21
C GLY A 68 0.91 -9.38 3.62
N ILE A 69 1.48 -8.51 2.77
CA ILE A 69 1.46 -7.06 2.99
C ILE A 69 0.03 -6.56 2.76
N PRO A 70 -0.60 -5.82 3.69
CA PRO A 70 -1.92 -5.26 3.45
C PRO A 70 -1.94 -4.40 2.18
N GLU A 71 -2.93 -4.63 1.33
CA GLU A 71 -3.12 -3.91 0.05
C GLU A 71 -3.06 -2.39 0.21
N GLN A 72 -3.61 -1.84 1.32
CA GLN A 72 -3.58 -0.41 1.59
C GLN A 72 -2.16 0.14 1.78
N LEU A 73 -1.23 -0.68 2.28
CA LEU A 73 0.17 -0.29 2.39
C LEU A 73 0.88 -0.31 1.04
N LEU A 74 0.50 -1.22 0.13
CA LEU A 74 1.01 -1.24 -1.23
C LEU A 74 0.50 -0.04 -2.04
N GLN A 75 -0.78 0.33 -1.87
CA GLN A 75 -1.31 1.57 -2.46
C GLN A 75 -0.62 2.82 -1.89
N LEU A 76 -0.29 2.82 -0.59
CA LEU A 76 0.46 3.92 0.02
C LEU A 76 1.91 3.97 -0.47
N GLU A 77 2.55 2.82 -0.62
CA GLU A 77 3.90 2.69 -1.18
C GLU A 77 3.98 3.30 -2.58
N ASP A 78 3.05 2.92 -3.44
CA ASP A 78 2.92 3.42 -4.81
C ASP A 78 2.64 4.93 -4.83
N ALA A 79 1.70 5.41 -4.02
CA ALA A 79 1.42 6.84 -3.91
C ALA A 79 2.63 7.65 -3.44
N ILE A 80 3.44 7.12 -2.52
CA ILE A 80 4.69 7.76 -2.09
C ILE A 80 5.71 7.75 -3.24
N PHE A 81 5.92 6.59 -3.89
CA PHE A 81 6.84 6.43 -5.02
C PHE A 81 6.58 7.48 -6.12
N GLU A 82 5.32 7.63 -6.52
CA GLU A 82 4.89 8.55 -7.56
C GLU A 82 5.10 10.03 -7.21
N ASN A 83 5.22 10.36 -5.92
CA ASN A 83 5.37 11.73 -5.44
C ASN A 83 6.75 12.03 -4.84
N LEU A 84 7.68 11.07 -4.83
CA LEU A 84 9.06 11.28 -4.40
C LEU A 84 9.86 12.05 -5.47
N PRO A 85 10.88 12.84 -5.07
CA PRO A 85 11.89 13.35 -5.99
C PRO A 85 12.60 12.22 -6.76
N ASP A 86 13.06 12.54 -7.97
CA ASP A 86 13.72 11.56 -8.85
C ASP A 86 14.94 10.90 -8.19
N GLU A 87 15.73 11.65 -7.41
CA GLU A 87 16.89 11.10 -6.71
C GLU A 87 16.55 10.11 -5.57
N GLU A 88 15.36 10.19 -4.98
CA GLU A 88 14.96 9.36 -3.84
C GLU A 88 14.16 8.13 -4.27
N ARG A 89 13.44 8.25 -5.39
CA ARG A 89 12.51 7.24 -5.89
C ARG A 89 13.13 5.85 -6.06
N PRO A 90 14.32 5.68 -6.67
CA PRO A 90 14.87 4.34 -6.91
C PRO A 90 15.21 3.56 -5.63
N ALA A 91 15.43 4.25 -4.50
CA ALA A 91 15.71 3.58 -3.23
C ALA A 91 14.44 3.17 -2.47
N TRP A 92 13.30 3.79 -2.78
CA TRP A 92 12.06 3.65 -2.02
C TRP A 92 11.50 2.22 -1.97
N PRO A 93 11.38 1.48 -3.09
CA PRO A 93 10.72 0.17 -3.07
C PRO A 93 11.46 -0.84 -2.19
N GLY A 94 12.79 -0.87 -2.29
CA GLY A 94 13.62 -1.70 -1.44
C GLY A 94 13.55 -1.29 0.04
N CYS A 95 13.45 0.01 0.35
CA CYS A 95 13.28 0.49 1.73
C CYS A 95 11.94 0.01 2.31
N PHE A 96 10.85 0.13 1.54
CA PHE A 96 9.53 -0.34 1.93
C PHE A 96 9.52 -1.86 2.21
N LEU A 97 10.03 -2.66 1.28
CA LEU A 97 10.06 -4.12 1.42
C LEU A 97 10.87 -4.58 2.64
N ARG A 98 12.03 -3.97 2.89
CA ARG A 98 12.83 -4.25 4.10
C ARG A 98 12.13 -3.81 5.38
N ALA A 99 11.36 -2.73 5.36
CA ALA A 99 10.57 -2.32 6.50
C ALA A 99 9.43 -3.32 6.78
N ALA A 100 8.82 -3.90 5.74
CA ALA A 100 7.78 -4.91 5.84
C ALA A 100 8.28 -6.30 6.27
N HIS A 101 9.48 -6.69 5.84
CA HIS A 101 9.99 -8.05 5.98
C HIS A 101 10.01 -8.55 7.45
N GLY A 102 9.41 -9.72 7.67
CA GLY A 102 9.38 -10.39 8.97
C GLY A 102 8.49 -9.73 10.03
N ARG A 103 7.65 -8.74 9.65
CA ARG A 103 6.76 -8.05 10.59
C ARG A 103 5.30 -8.45 10.40
N ASP A 104 4.55 -8.43 11.50
CA ASP A 104 3.09 -8.45 11.44
C ASP A 104 2.57 -7.05 11.10
N LEU A 105 2.03 -6.92 9.88
CA LEU A 105 1.52 -5.67 9.34
C LEU A 105 0.00 -5.53 9.50
N SER A 106 -0.69 -6.50 10.12
CA SER A 106 -2.15 -6.51 10.26
C SER A 106 -2.73 -5.25 10.90
N MET A 107 -1.97 -4.62 11.81
CA MET A 107 -2.35 -3.40 12.52
C MET A 107 -1.69 -2.12 12.01
N ALA A 108 -0.81 -2.20 11.02
CA ALA A 108 -0.10 -1.02 10.49
C ALA A 108 -1.09 -0.02 9.86
N TRP A 109 -1.92 -0.48 8.92
CA TRP A 109 -2.93 0.38 8.29
C TRP A 109 -4.00 0.88 9.27
N PRO A 110 -4.64 0.05 10.12
CA PRO A 110 -5.65 0.54 11.07
C PRO A 110 -5.14 1.65 11.99
N LYS A 111 -3.90 1.52 12.49
CA LYS A 111 -3.26 2.54 13.34
C LYS A 111 -2.95 3.81 12.55
N PHE A 112 -2.42 3.67 11.34
CA PHE A 112 -2.12 4.81 10.48
C PHE A 112 -3.40 5.56 10.09
N ALA A 113 -4.46 4.87 9.68
CA ALA A 113 -5.74 5.46 9.33
C ALA A 113 -6.39 6.16 10.53
N LEU A 114 -6.34 5.57 11.73
CA LEU A 114 -6.82 6.22 12.95
C LEU A 114 -6.06 7.53 13.23
N TRP A 115 -4.73 7.50 13.18
CA TRP A 115 -3.90 8.70 13.37
C TRP A 115 -4.25 9.77 12.33
N LEU A 116 -4.30 9.39 11.05
CA LEU A 116 -4.60 10.30 9.95
C LEU A 116 -5.94 11.02 10.15
N LEU A 117 -6.97 10.32 10.62
CA LEU A 117 -8.33 10.84 10.74
C LEU A 117 -8.64 11.54 12.07
N SER A 118 -7.86 11.32 13.13
CA SER A 118 -8.21 11.78 14.48
C SER A 118 -7.12 12.52 15.24
N ASP A 119 -5.87 12.43 14.82
CA ASP A 119 -4.77 13.08 15.52
C ASP A 119 -4.62 14.55 15.09
N PRO A 120 -4.58 15.52 16.02
CA PRO A 120 -4.40 16.94 15.69
C PRO A 120 -3.12 17.29 14.94
N SER A 121 -2.09 16.43 14.99
CA SER A 121 -0.85 16.59 14.22
C SER A 121 -0.95 16.11 12.77
N SER A 122 -2.00 15.36 12.43
CA SER A 122 -2.24 14.89 11.08
C SER A 122 -2.53 16.07 10.14
N PRO A 123 -1.96 16.10 8.92
CA PRO A 123 -2.32 17.11 7.92
C PRO A 123 -3.80 17.02 7.49
N MET A 124 -4.45 15.88 7.75
CA MET A 124 -5.87 15.64 7.44
C MET A 124 -6.80 15.95 8.62
N TYR A 125 -6.30 16.51 9.71
CA TYR A 125 -7.12 16.89 10.86
C TYR A 125 -7.85 18.22 10.64
N GLY A 126 -9.18 18.21 10.77
CA GLY A 126 -10.02 19.41 10.68
C GLY A 126 -10.22 20.08 9.30
N PRO A 127 -9.91 19.51 8.11
CA PRO A 127 -10.09 20.20 6.83
C PRO A 127 -11.56 20.26 6.39
N ALA A 128 -12.42 19.40 6.92
CA ALA A 128 -13.85 19.37 6.58
C ALA A 128 -14.57 20.64 7.05
N GLN A 129 -15.16 21.38 6.10
CA GLN A 129 -15.82 22.66 6.38
C GLN A 129 -17.26 22.48 6.87
N ASP A 130 -17.99 21.46 6.39
CA ASP A 130 -19.36 21.20 6.80
C ASP A 130 -19.46 20.10 7.89
N ASN A 131 -20.55 20.13 8.64
CA ASN A 131 -20.79 19.21 9.75
C ASN A 131 -21.05 17.76 9.30
N ARG A 132 -21.52 17.56 8.06
CA ARG A 132 -21.83 16.22 7.53
C ARG A 132 -20.53 15.46 7.26
N ALA A 133 -19.58 16.10 6.58
CA ALA A 133 -18.25 15.57 6.34
C ALA A 133 -17.49 15.32 7.66
N ARG A 134 -17.59 16.23 8.65
CA ARG A 134 -16.98 16.01 9.98
C ARG A 134 -17.55 14.80 10.69
N ASN A 135 -18.87 14.62 10.69
CA ASN A 135 -19.53 13.48 11.33
C ASN A 135 -19.16 12.17 10.65
N ALA A 136 -19.07 12.16 9.32
CA ALA A 136 -18.62 10.99 8.57
C ALA A 136 -17.18 10.60 8.91
N ILE A 137 -16.26 11.57 8.91
CA ILE A 137 -14.86 11.36 9.27
C ILE A 137 -14.75 10.80 10.70
N ALA A 138 -15.46 11.42 11.66
CA ALA A 138 -15.48 10.95 13.04
C ALA A 138 -16.02 9.52 13.15
N GLY A 139 -17.12 9.20 12.47
CA GLY A 139 -17.68 7.85 12.45
C GLY A 139 -16.72 6.80 11.88
N VAL A 140 -15.99 7.14 10.82
CA VAL A 140 -14.95 6.25 10.24
C VAL A 140 -13.76 6.12 11.19
N ALA A 141 -13.33 7.20 11.84
CA ALA A 141 -12.25 7.18 12.83
C ALA A 141 -12.61 6.31 14.04
N ASP A 142 -13.86 6.35 14.51
CA ASP A 142 -14.35 5.51 15.60
C ASP A 142 -14.33 4.02 15.24
N LEU A 143 -14.62 3.66 13.99
CA LEU A 143 -14.48 2.27 13.53
C LEU A 143 -13.02 1.81 13.49
N TYR A 144 -12.10 2.66 13.05
CA TYR A 144 -10.68 2.34 13.14
C TYR A 144 -10.20 2.26 14.60
N ARG A 145 -10.73 3.09 15.51
CA ARG A 145 -10.45 2.99 16.94
C ARG A 145 -10.94 1.68 17.54
N GLU A 146 -12.18 1.28 17.25
CA GLU A 146 -12.72 -0.02 17.64
C GLU A 146 -11.83 -1.17 17.14
N TRP A 147 -11.36 -1.09 15.89
CA TRP A 147 -10.44 -2.09 15.35
C TRP A 147 -9.12 -2.11 16.14
N VAL A 148 -8.50 -0.95 16.36
CA VAL A 148 -7.23 -0.84 17.08
C VAL A 148 -7.32 -1.35 18.51
N ASP A 149 -8.40 -1.03 19.21
CA ASP A 149 -8.58 -1.40 20.62
C ASP A 149 -8.89 -2.90 20.80
N THR A 150 -9.62 -3.50 19.85
CA THR A 150 -10.07 -4.90 19.93
C THR A 150 -9.19 -5.89 19.17
N GLY A 151 -8.31 -5.40 18.29
CA GLY A 151 -7.58 -6.22 17.33
C GLY A 151 -8.46 -6.87 16.26
N THR A 152 -9.76 -6.54 16.20
CA THR A 152 -10.74 -7.17 15.30
C THR A 152 -11.38 -6.16 14.38
N ARG A 153 -11.37 -6.42 13.07
CA ARG A 153 -11.98 -5.53 12.08
C ARG A 153 -13.50 -5.44 12.29
N PRO A 154 -14.08 -4.24 12.46
CA PRO A 154 -15.53 -4.08 12.54
C PRO A 154 -16.21 -4.63 11.28
N PRO A 155 -17.42 -5.23 11.41
CA PRO A 155 -18.13 -5.83 10.28
C PRO A 155 -18.48 -4.79 9.21
N LYS A 156 -18.52 -5.24 7.94
CA LYS A 156 -18.79 -4.38 6.76
C LYS A 156 -20.04 -3.51 6.90
N SER A 157 -21.07 -3.98 7.62
CA SER A 157 -22.31 -3.23 7.88
C SER A 157 -22.08 -1.92 8.65
N LYS A 158 -21.15 -1.90 9.61
CA LYS A 158 -20.80 -0.68 10.36
C LYS A 158 -20.13 0.35 9.44
N TRP A 159 -19.23 -0.08 8.57
CA TRP A 159 -18.58 0.78 7.57
C TRP A 159 -19.58 1.36 6.58
N ALA A 160 -20.53 0.56 6.11
CA ALA A 160 -21.60 1.02 5.23
C ALA A 160 -22.49 2.08 5.89
N ALA A 161 -22.82 1.90 7.18
CA ALA A 161 -23.60 2.87 7.95
C ALA A 161 -22.84 4.20 8.13
N ALA A 162 -21.54 4.15 8.46
CA ALA A 162 -20.71 5.36 8.58
C ALA A 162 -20.63 6.14 7.26
N ARG A 163 -20.50 5.44 6.12
CA ARG A 163 -20.52 6.07 4.79
C ARG A 163 -21.87 6.72 4.45
N ALA A 164 -22.98 6.11 4.85
CA ALA A 164 -24.31 6.64 4.58
C ALA A 164 -24.65 7.91 5.40
N ALA A 165 -23.91 8.17 6.48
CA ALA A 165 -24.04 9.40 7.27
C ALA A 165 -23.28 10.61 6.66
N ALA A 166 -22.36 10.34 5.71
CA ALA A 166 -21.64 11.33 4.90
C ALA A 166 -22.52 11.93 3.82
#